data_AF-A0AAN4ZGL4-F1
#
_entry.id   AF-A0AAN4ZGL4-F1
#
_cell.length_a   1.000
_cell.length_b   1.000
_cell.length_c   1.000
_cell.angle_alpha   90.00
_cell.angle_beta   90.00
_cell.angle_gamma   90.00
#
_symmetry.space_group_name_H-M   'P 1'
#
loop_
_entity.id
_entity.type
_entity.pdbx_description
1 polymer ?
#
loop_
_entity_poly.entity_id
_entity_poly.type
_entity_poly.pdbx_seq_one_letter_code
_entity_poly.pdbx_strand_id
1 'polypeptide(L)'
;FSYACTSSSTTAAARCCLTTSVRWKTAKFKPKIAKTRPLKTPSAVALDHFDFYYGPMFGKSRWPSIRLGLLSPNKYVAIINTLSKSATANENLLGDLGTIDMLKRVVGQTAEERVEAKKKQVEL
;
A
#
# COMPACT_ATOMS: atom_id res chain seq x y z
N PHE A 1 35.74 69.67 -72.71
CA PHE A 1 34.33 69.85 -72.34
C PHE A 1 33.81 68.50 -71.88
N SER A 2 33.77 68.25 -70.57
CA SER A 2 32.61 68.55 -69.69
C SER A 2 31.46 67.57 -69.94
N TYR A 3 30.89 66.84 -68.99
CA TYR A 3 31.01 66.76 -67.53
C TYR A 3 30.55 65.35 -67.10
N ALA A 4 31.08 64.87 -65.98
CA ALA A 4 30.41 63.86 -65.15
C ALA A 4 29.19 64.48 -64.44
N CYS A 5 28.11 63.72 -64.24
CA CYS A 5 27.08 64.02 -63.23
C CYS A 5 26.30 62.71 -62.98
N THR A 6 26.59 61.96 -61.92
CA THR A 6 26.12 62.07 -60.52
C THR A 6 25.00 61.08 -60.20
N SER A 7 25.27 60.38 -59.12
CA SER A 7 24.44 59.47 -58.33
C SER A 7 22.98 59.87 -58.19
N SER A 8 22.09 58.88 -58.32
CA SER A 8 20.78 58.89 -57.65
C SER A 8 20.40 57.46 -57.24
N SER A 9 20.46 57.25 -55.93
CA SER A 9 19.73 56.26 -55.13
C SER A 9 18.68 55.39 -55.84
N THR A 10 18.88 54.08 -55.80
CA THR A 10 17.77 53.13 -55.61
C THR A 10 18.31 51.91 -54.87
N THR A 11 18.19 51.91 -53.54
CA THR A 11 18.44 50.74 -52.70
C THR A 11 17.34 49.71 -52.97
N ALA A 12 17.57 48.89 -54.00
CA ALA A 12 16.76 47.72 -54.26
C ALA A 12 16.85 46.77 -53.06
N ALA A 13 15.69 46.42 -52.54
CA ALA A 13 15.51 45.53 -51.41
C ALA A 13 16.25 44.19 -51.61
N ALA A 14 17.40 44.04 -50.97
CA ALA A 14 17.97 42.73 -50.71
C ALA A 14 17.09 42.06 -49.66
N ARG A 15 16.03 41.37 -50.11
CA ARG A 15 15.40 40.30 -49.33
C ARG A 15 16.47 39.25 -49.09
N CYS A 16 17.24 39.43 -48.03
CA CYS A 16 18.05 38.37 -47.45
C CYS A 16 17.07 37.31 -46.99
N CYS A 17 16.81 36.33 -47.86
CA CYS A 17 16.11 35.12 -47.49
C CYS A 17 17.08 34.35 -46.59
N LEU A 18 17.12 34.74 -45.31
CA LEU A 18 17.64 33.92 -44.24
C LEU A 18 16.78 32.67 -44.24
N THR A 19 17.20 31.68 -45.03
CA THR A 19 16.73 30.31 -44.93
C THR A 19 17.19 29.84 -43.56
N THR A 20 16.37 30.09 -42.55
CA THR A 20 16.51 29.47 -41.25
C THR A 20 16.36 27.99 -41.46
N SER A 21 17.48 27.28 -41.66
CA SER A 21 17.50 25.83 -41.60
C SER A 21 17.21 25.46 -40.16
N VAL A 22 15.94 25.23 -39.85
CA VAL A 22 15.55 24.67 -38.56
C VAL A 22 16.09 23.25 -38.53
N ARG A 23 17.25 23.06 -37.91
CA ARG A 23 17.80 21.73 -37.67
C ARG A 23 16.87 21.06 -36.66
N TRP A 24 15.91 20.28 -37.15
CA TRP A 24 15.12 19.40 -36.30
C TRP A 24 16.08 18.44 -35.60
N LYS A 25 16.38 18.72 -34.34
CA LYS A 25 17.08 17.76 -33.50
C LYS A 25 16.11 16.59 -33.36
N THR A 26 16.40 15.47 -34.02
CA THR A 26 15.82 14.19 -33.63
C THR A 26 16.08 14.07 -32.14
N ALA A 27 15.02 13.97 -31.32
CA ALA A 27 15.17 13.66 -29.91
C ALA A 27 15.74 12.24 -29.84
N LYS A 28 17.07 12.11 -29.95
CA LYS A 28 17.77 10.86 -29.73
C LYS A 28 17.60 10.58 -28.25
N PHE A 29 16.57 9.79 -27.92
CA PHE A 29 16.35 9.28 -26.58
C PHE A 29 17.61 8.52 -26.17
N LYS A 30 18.45 9.15 -25.34
CA LYS A 30 19.64 8.49 -24.82
C LYS A 30 19.15 7.44 -23.83
N PRO A 31 19.43 6.15 -24.03
CA PRO A 31 19.09 5.16 -23.03
C PRO A 31 19.79 5.51 -21.72
N LYS A 32 19.08 5.36 -20.59
CA LYS A 32 19.61 5.70 -19.28
C LYS A 32 20.81 4.79 -18.98
N ILE A 33 22.02 5.36 -19.02
CA ILE A 33 23.29 4.63 -18.86
C ILE A 33 23.50 4.14 -17.42
N ALA A 34 22.99 4.86 -16.42
CA ALA A 34 23.10 4.46 -15.03
C ALA A 34 21.97 3.50 -14.65
N LYS A 35 22.31 2.33 -14.09
CA LYS A 35 21.37 1.43 -13.40
C LYS A 35 20.85 2.16 -12.16
N THR A 36 19.80 2.97 -12.31
CA THR A 36 19.10 3.54 -11.16
C THR A 36 18.60 2.37 -10.31
N ARG A 37 18.91 2.37 -9.01
CA ARG A 37 18.24 1.42 -8.11
C ARG A 37 16.73 1.61 -8.29
N PRO A 38 15.96 0.52 -8.47
CA PRO A 38 14.52 0.64 -8.57
C PRO A 38 14.01 1.33 -7.31
N LEU A 39 13.05 2.26 -7.49
CA LEU A 39 12.41 2.91 -6.36
C LEU A 39 11.72 1.83 -5.52
N LYS A 40 12.00 1.81 -4.21
CA LYS A 40 11.28 0.93 -3.30
C LYS A 40 9.82 1.35 -3.27
N THR A 41 8.92 0.37 -3.30
CA THR A 41 7.50 0.63 -3.07
C THR A 41 7.30 1.13 -1.63
N PRO A 42 6.25 1.92 -1.34
CA PRO A 42 5.96 2.35 0.02
C PRO A 42 5.83 1.16 0.98
N SER A 43 5.28 0.03 0.52
CA SER A 43 5.20 -1.21 1.28
C SER A 43 6.58 -1.81 1.61
N ALA A 44 7.54 -1.75 0.68
CA ALA A 44 8.90 -2.22 0.94
C ALA A 44 9.64 -1.30 1.94
N VAL A 45 9.43 0.01 1.86
CA VAL A 45 9.97 0.97 2.84
C VAL A 45 9.38 0.73 4.23
N ALA A 46 8.08 0.47 4.32
CA ALA A 46 7.43 0.12 5.57
C ALA A 46 7.96 -1.20 6.15
N LEU A 47 8.24 -2.19 5.30
CA LEU A 47 8.81 -3.48 5.71
C LEU A 47 10.23 -3.31 6.28
N ASP A 48 11.06 -2.49 5.64
CA ASP A 48 12.40 -2.15 6.13
C ASP A 48 12.33 -1.46 7.51
N HIS A 49 11.36 -0.56 7.69
CA HIS A 49 11.12 0.10 8.97
C HIS A 49 10.71 -0.91 10.05
N PHE A 50 9.77 -1.81 9.76
CA PHE A 50 9.36 -2.85 10.69
C PHE A 50 10.53 -3.77 11.10
N ASP A 51 11.36 -4.19 10.14
CA ASP A 51 12.54 -5.02 10.40
C ASP A 51 13.54 -4.30 11.33
N PHE A 52 13.75 -2.98 11.13
CA PHE A 52 14.68 -2.20 11.95
C PHE A 52 14.23 -2.06 13.41
N TYR A 53 12.94 -1.80 13.66
CA TYR A 53 12.43 -1.57 15.01
C TYR A 53 12.06 -2.86 15.75
N TYR A 54 11.34 -3.77 15.08
CA TYR A 54 10.81 -4.96 15.73
C TYR A 54 11.79 -6.15 15.75
N GLY A 55 12.79 -6.13 14.85
CA GLY A 55 13.86 -7.13 14.85
C GLY A 55 14.61 -7.21 16.18
N PRO A 56 15.13 -6.09 16.72
CA PRO A 56 15.73 -6.05 18.05
C PRO A 56 14.73 -6.32 19.18
N MET A 57 13.49 -5.83 19.06
CA MET A 57 12.47 -5.93 20.12
C MET A 57 12.03 -7.37 20.42
N PHE A 58 11.77 -8.16 19.37
CA PHE A 58 11.34 -9.56 19.52
C PHE A 58 12.48 -10.56 19.37
N GLY A 59 13.69 -10.09 19.04
CA GLY A 59 14.86 -10.90 18.80
C GLY A 59 14.78 -11.74 17.52
N LYS A 60 15.89 -12.42 17.21
CA LYS A 60 16.06 -13.17 15.95
C LYS A 60 15.15 -14.40 15.82
N SER A 61 14.70 -14.98 16.93
CA SER A 61 13.87 -16.19 16.91
C SER A 61 12.38 -15.91 16.69
N ARG A 62 11.84 -14.83 17.27
CA ARG A 62 10.40 -14.55 17.23
C ARG A 62 10.01 -13.61 16.10
N TRP A 63 10.84 -12.62 15.76
CA TRP A 63 10.51 -11.65 14.71
C TRP A 63 10.17 -12.28 13.35
N PRO A 64 10.91 -13.28 12.83
CA PRO A 64 10.57 -13.90 11.55
C PRO A 64 9.17 -14.53 11.54
N SER A 65 8.71 -15.09 12.67
CA SER A 65 7.36 -15.67 12.78
C SER A 65 6.27 -14.59 12.75
N ILE A 66 6.49 -13.46 13.43
CA ILE A 66 5.57 -12.32 13.43
C ILE A 66 5.49 -11.71 12.03
N ARG A 67 6.65 -11.50 11.39
CA ARG A 67 6.74 -10.98 10.02
C ARG A 67 6.01 -11.89 9.03
N LEU A 68 6.17 -13.21 9.16
CA LEU A 68 5.45 -14.18 8.34
C LEU A 68 3.93 -14.07 8.55
N GLY A 69 3.48 -13.90 9.79
CA GLY A 69 2.07 -13.66 10.11
C GLY A 69 1.51 -12.40 9.42
N LEU A 70 2.26 -11.29 9.42
CA LEU A 70 1.85 -10.03 8.79
C LEU A 70 1.77 -10.10 7.26
N LEU A 71 2.61 -10.93 6.64
CA LEU A 71 2.66 -11.10 5.18
C LEU A 71 1.76 -12.24 4.68
N SER A 72 1.22 -13.04 5.59
CA SER A 72 0.25 -14.09 5.29
C SER A 72 -1.18 -13.55 5.24
N PRO A 73 -2.12 -14.25 4.58
CA PRO A 73 -3.53 -13.89 4.63
C PRO A 73 -4.05 -13.85 6.07
N ASN A 74 -4.73 -12.77 6.42
CA ASN A 74 -5.27 -12.58 7.77
C ASN A 74 -6.38 -13.59 8.06
N LYS A 75 -6.37 -14.13 9.29
CA LYS A 75 -7.48 -14.94 9.80
C LYS A 75 -8.58 -14.01 10.28
N TYR A 76 -9.82 -14.31 9.87
CA TYR A 76 -11.00 -13.55 10.27
C TYR A 76 -11.74 -14.23 11.42
N VAL A 77 -12.43 -13.42 12.22
CA VAL A 77 -13.30 -13.88 13.30
C VAL A 77 -14.69 -13.34 13.04
N ALA A 78 -15.71 -14.18 13.20
CA ALA A 78 -17.10 -13.77 13.10
C ALA A 78 -17.58 -13.27 14.47
N ILE A 79 -18.24 -12.11 14.46
CA ILE A 79 -18.91 -11.56 15.65
C ILE A 79 -20.40 -11.70 15.43
N ILE A 80 -21.05 -12.45 16.32
CA ILE A 80 -22.49 -12.69 16.22
C ILE A 80 -23.22 -11.44 16.71
N ASN A 81 -24.13 -10.93 15.87
CA ASN A 81 -25.00 -9.82 16.26
C ASN A 81 -26.13 -10.34 17.17
N THR A 82 -26.03 -10.04 18.47
CA THR A 82 -27.00 -10.44 19.49
C THR A 82 -28.38 -9.81 19.31
N LEU A 83 -28.49 -8.69 18.60
CA LEU A 83 -29.75 -8.00 18.34
C LEU A 83 -30.52 -8.59 17.15
N SER A 84 -29.91 -9.53 16.41
CA SER A 84 -30.57 -10.18 15.29
C SER A 84 -31.56 -11.24 15.77
N LYS A 85 -32.75 -11.30 15.15
CA LYS A 85 -33.70 -12.40 15.35
C LYS A 85 -33.14 -13.77 14.98
N SER A 86 -32.13 -13.80 14.10
CA SER A 86 -31.46 -15.02 13.63
C SER A 86 -30.14 -15.32 14.33
N ALA A 87 -29.84 -14.69 15.48
CA ALA A 87 -28.56 -14.88 16.19
C ALA A 87 -28.25 -16.36 16.47
N THR A 88 -29.22 -17.11 16.98
CA THR A 88 -29.10 -18.55 17.28
C THR A 88 -28.91 -19.40 16.02
N ALA A 89 -29.65 -19.09 14.95
CA ALA A 89 -29.50 -19.78 13.67
C ALA A 89 -28.11 -19.55 13.06
N ASN A 90 -27.58 -18.33 13.17
CA ASN A 90 -26.24 -17.99 12.70
C ASN A 90 -25.15 -18.68 13.54
N GLU A 91 -25.34 -18.80 14.86
CA GLU A 91 -24.41 -19.55 15.73
C GLU A 91 -24.33 -21.03 15.31
N ASN A 92 -25.49 -21.65 15.07
CA ASN A 92 -25.56 -23.05 14.62
C ASN A 92 -24.88 -23.24 13.25
N LEU A 93 -25.17 -22.37 12.28
CA LEU A 93 -24.54 -22.41 10.96
C LEU A 93 -23.02 -22.28 11.06
N LEU A 94 -22.52 -21.38 11.91
CA LEU A 94 -21.08 -21.23 12.15
C LEU A 94 -20.50 -22.49 12.80
N GLY A 95 -21.23 -23.13 13.72
CA GLY A 95 -20.85 -24.41 14.32
C GLY A 95 -20.72 -25.53 13.28
N ASP A 96 -21.67 -25.63 12.35
CA ASP A 96 -21.66 -26.62 11.26
C ASP A 96 -20.47 -26.44 10.31
N LEU A 97 -20.01 -25.21 10.12
CA LEU A 97 -18.79 -24.88 9.37
C LEU A 97 -17.50 -25.24 10.13
N GLY A 98 -17.60 -25.81 11.33
CA GLY A 98 -16.46 -26.19 12.17
C GLY A 98 -15.79 -25.00 12.85
N THR A 99 -16.49 -23.85 12.96
CA THR A 99 -15.94 -22.71 13.69
C THR A 99 -15.98 -22.95 15.20
N ILE A 100 -15.14 -22.21 15.90
CA ILE A 100 -14.93 -22.37 17.33
C ILE A 100 -15.21 -21.03 17.99
N ASP A 101 -15.99 -21.07 19.07
CA ASP A 101 -16.15 -19.93 19.94
C ASP A 101 -14.86 -19.70 20.76
N MET A 102 -14.12 -18.67 20.38
CA MET A 102 -12.86 -18.29 21.01
C MET A 102 -13.08 -17.80 22.44
N LEU A 103 -14.21 -17.15 22.73
CA LEU A 103 -14.49 -16.59 24.06
C LEU A 103 -14.77 -17.71 25.06
N LYS A 104 -15.60 -18.69 24.69
CA LYS A 104 -15.85 -19.88 25.52
C LYS A 104 -14.56 -20.63 25.87
N ARG A 105 -13.57 -20.66 24.96
CA ARG A 105 -12.27 -21.32 25.20
C ARG A 105 -11.32 -20.52 26.08
N VAL A 106 -11.29 -19.19 25.93
CA VAL A 106 -10.31 -18.34 26.61
C VAL A 106 -10.78 -17.90 27.99
N VAL A 107 -12.08 -17.64 28.16
CA VAL A 107 -12.63 -17.02 29.38
C VAL A 107 -12.74 -18.02 30.55
N GLY A 108 -12.59 -19.33 30.32
CA GLY A 108 -12.74 -20.34 31.36
C GLY A 108 -14.20 -20.41 31.84
N GLN A 109 -14.43 -20.64 33.14
CA GLN A 109 -15.80 -20.72 33.69
C GLN A 109 -16.51 -19.37 33.60
N THR A 110 -17.60 -19.33 32.85
CA THR A 110 -18.43 -18.14 32.69
C THR A 110 -19.01 -17.73 34.06
N ALA A 111 -19.20 -16.43 34.30
CA ALA A 111 -19.82 -15.95 35.55
C ALA A 111 -21.16 -16.64 35.84
N GLU A 112 -21.91 -16.97 34.78
CA GLU A 112 -23.16 -17.72 34.84
C GLU A 112 -22.98 -19.14 35.38
N GLU A 113 -21.94 -19.87 34.94
CA GLU A 113 -21.62 -21.21 35.43
C GLU A 113 -21.23 -21.19 36.92
N ARG A 114 -20.53 -20.13 37.35
CA ARG A 114 -20.19 -19.91 38.77
C ARG A 114 -21.42 -19.60 39.61
N VAL A 115 -22.36 -18.81 39.08
CA VAL A 115 -23.63 -18.50 39.74
C VAL A 115 -24.50 -19.76 39.83
N GLU A 116 -24.58 -20.55 38.76
CA GLU A 116 -25.33 -21.80 38.70
C GLU A 116 -24.78 -22.86 39.65
N ALA A 117 -23.46 -23.00 39.73
CA ALA A 117 -22.80 -23.89 40.69
C ALA A 117 -23.11 -23.50 42.15
N LYS A 118 -23.13 -22.19 42.44
CA LYS A 118 -23.51 -21.70 43.78
C LYS A 118 -24.99 -21.95 44.09
N LYS A 119 -25.90 -21.75 43.13
CA LYS A 119 -27.33 -22.05 43.33
C LYS A 119 -27.55 -23.53 43.68
N LYS A 120 -26.91 -24.44 42.94
CA LYS A 120 -26.98 -25.89 43.19
C LYS A 120 -26.41 -26.31 44.54
N GLN A 121 -25.46 -25.56 45.10
CA GLN A 121 -24.94 -25.80 46.45
C GLN A 121 -25.85 -25.27 47.57
N VAL A 122 -26.71 -24.30 47.28
CA VAL A 122 -27.65 -23.73 48.26
C VAL A 122 -28.97 -24.50 48.28
N GLU A 123 -29.33 -25.18 47.19
CA GLU A 123 -30.52 -26.05 47.11
C GLU A 123 -30.31 -27.48 47.64
N LEU A 124 -29.08 -27.86 48.02
CA LEU A 124 -28.74 -29.12 48.70
C LEU A 124 -28.68 -28.92 50.21
#